data_AF-A0A239JNL6-F1
#
_entry.id   AF-A0A239JNL6-F1
#
_cell.length_a   1.000
_cell.length_b   1.000
_cell.length_c   1.000
_cell.angle_alpha   90.00
_cell.angle_beta   90.00
_cell.angle_gamma   90.00
#
_symmetry.space_group_name_H-M   'P 1'
#
loop_
_entity.id
_entity.type
_entity.pdbx_description
1 polymer ?
#
loop_
_entity_poly.entity_id
_entity_poly.type
_entity_poly.pdbx_seq_one_letter_code
_entity_poly.pdbx_strand_id
1 'polypeptide(L)'
;MPTLSHHDAQQRVNDIHAFTRELQRLGEEGALSLDAAQREGLQAHHLRLLDSYREQFDIDRDSQDSRLSLGMRIASFLGALALAASLFFLFYQFWGLFGEAVQVAILIGASLLTLLATFWLQRRDASGYFAKLAAMLAFAALVLNISMLGQIFNITPSERALLPWAAYALLLAYLCDARLLLAAGLLCLMGFIAARIGTWSGVYWLDAGERPENFFPAAVLVFLVPLAFEQRRFDGFAALYRVFGLLALFVPMLVLANWGNGSYLPFAPHRVEGLYQVLGFACAAAAIWLGAHREWPEVVNTGLAFFVIFLFTKFYDWWWEVLPKYLFFLALGVAAVLILLFLRYLRNAHGLLGGRL
;
A
#
# COMPACT_ATOMS: atom_id res chain seq x y z
N MET A 1 -27.89 6.69 -12.13
CA MET A 1 -26.96 5.54 -12.20
C MET A 1 -25.85 5.78 -11.20
N PRO A 2 -25.41 4.79 -10.41
CA PRO A 2 -24.28 4.99 -9.51
C PRO A 2 -23.07 5.43 -10.35
N THR A 3 -22.29 6.37 -9.84
CA THR A 3 -21.06 6.85 -10.48
C THR A 3 -20.07 5.68 -10.51
N LEU A 4 -20.01 4.94 -11.61
CA LEU A 4 -19.05 3.84 -11.81
C LEU A 4 -17.62 4.41 -11.86
N SER A 5 -16.71 3.80 -11.09
CA SER A 5 -15.29 4.09 -11.21
C SER A 5 -14.64 3.28 -12.35
N HIS A 6 -13.45 3.67 -12.81
CA HIS A 6 -12.69 2.90 -13.80
C HIS A 6 -12.40 1.47 -13.30
N HIS A 7 -12.15 1.29 -11.99
CA HIS A 7 -11.93 -0.03 -11.41
C HIS A 7 -13.20 -0.90 -11.48
N ASP A 8 -14.36 -0.33 -11.12
CA ASP A 8 -15.64 -1.03 -11.19
C ASP A 8 -16.00 -1.42 -12.62
N ALA A 9 -15.73 -0.53 -13.59
CA ALA A 9 -15.91 -0.82 -15.00
C ALA A 9 -14.99 -1.96 -15.46
N GLN A 10 -13.70 -1.93 -15.10
CA GLN A 10 -12.75 -2.99 -15.43
C GLN A 10 -13.13 -4.34 -14.78
N GLN A 11 -13.57 -4.31 -13.52
CA GLN A 11 -14.05 -5.50 -12.83
C GLN A 11 -15.29 -6.05 -13.51
N ARG A 12 -16.21 -5.19 -13.95
CA ARG A 12 -17.39 -5.60 -14.71
C ARG A 12 -17.04 -6.20 -16.07
N VAL A 13 -16.03 -5.68 -16.77
CA VAL A 13 -15.50 -6.30 -18.01
C VAL A 13 -14.98 -7.72 -17.71
N ASN A 14 -14.19 -7.88 -16.65
CA ASN A 14 -13.67 -9.19 -16.24
C ASN A 14 -14.78 -10.17 -15.89
N ASP A 15 -15.83 -9.71 -15.19
CA ASP A 15 -17.00 -10.50 -14.84
C ASP A 15 -17.76 -10.96 -16.09
N ILE A 16 -17.94 -10.08 -17.09
CA ILE A 16 -18.57 -10.44 -18.38
C ILE A 16 -17.77 -11.54 -19.08
N HIS A 17 -16.44 -11.43 -19.13
CA HIS A 17 -15.60 -12.48 -19.72
C HIS A 17 -15.65 -13.78 -18.92
N ALA A 18 -15.64 -13.71 -17.58
CA ALA A 18 -15.78 -14.88 -16.72
C ALA A 18 -17.13 -15.58 -16.91
N PHE A 19 -18.21 -14.82 -16.93
CA PHE A 19 -19.56 -15.30 -17.19
C PHE A 19 -19.68 -15.92 -18.58
N THR A 20 -19.11 -15.30 -19.61
CA THR A 20 -19.14 -15.85 -20.97
C THR A 20 -18.43 -17.20 -21.06
N ARG A 21 -17.28 -17.35 -20.38
CA ARG A 21 -16.57 -18.64 -20.29
C ARG A 21 -17.39 -19.69 -19.53
N GLU A 22 -18.02 -19.31 -18.44
CA GLU A 22 -18.82 -20.23 -17.63
C GLU A 22 -20.09 -20.67 -18.37
N LEU A 23 -20.74 -19.75 -19.08
CA LEU A 23 -21.92 -20.04 -19.89
C LEU A 23 -21.60 -20.99 -21.06
N GLN A 24 -20.38 -20.93 -21.59
CA GLN A 24 -19.91 -21.90 -22.56
C GLN A 24 -19.70 -23.28 -21.93
N ARG A 25 -19.07 -23.37 -20.75
CA ARG A 25 -18.91 -24.65 -20.00
C ARG A 25 -20.23 -25.29 -19.65
N LEU A 26 -21.19 -24.52 -19.13
CA LEU A 26 -22.52 -25.02 -18.79
C LEU A 26 -23.31 -25.49 -20.01
N GLY A 27 -23.04 -24.89 -21.18
CA GLY A 27 -23.56 -25.35 -22.47
C GLY A 27 -22.95 -26.69 -22.90
N GLU A 28 -21.64 -26.86 -22.73
CA GLU A 28 -20.91 -28.11 -23.02
C GLU A 28 -21.31 -29.25 -22.07
N GLU A 29 -21.57 -28.93 -20.79
CA GLU A 29 -22.05 -29.86 -19.77
C GLU A 29 -23.55 -30.20 -19.91
N GLY A 30 -24.28 -29.48 -20.78
CA GLY A 30 -25.73 -29.64 -20.96
C GLY A 30 -26.57 -29.16 -19.77
N ALA A 31 -25.95 -28.53 -18.78
CA ALA A 31 -26.62 -28.01 -17.58
C ALA A 31 -27.47 -26.76 -17.88
N LEU A 32 -27.05 -25.94 -18.85
CA LEU A 32 -27.77 -24.74 -19.28
C LEU A 32 -27.66 -24.55 -20.79
N SER A 33 -28.78 -24.67 -21.49
CA SER A 33 -28.89 -24.37 -22.93
C SER A 33 -29.77 -23.14 -23.13
N LEU A 34 -29.16 -22.04 -23.57
CA LEU A 34 -29.90 -20.88 -24.06
C LEU A 34 -30.34 -21.08 -25.51
N ASP A 35 -31.56 -20.63 -25.81
CA ASP A 35 -32.05 -20.55 -27.18
C ASP A 35 -31.22 -19.54 -28.00
N ALA A 36 -31.20 -19.70 -29.33
CA ALA A 36 -30.41 -18.87 -30.24
C ALA A 36 -30.72 -17.38 -30.07
N ALA A 37 -32.00 -17.01 -29.98
CA ALA A 37 -32.43 -15.63 -29.77
C ALA A 37 -31.99 -15.05 -28.42
N GLN A 38 -31.97 -15.86 -27.36
CA GLN A 38 -31.52 -15.44 -26.03
C GLN A 38 -30.01 -15.23 -25.98
N ARG A 39 -29.25 -16.11 -26.65
CA ARG A 39 -27.79 -16.01 -26.74
C ARG A 39 -27.37 -14.76 -27.52
N GLU A 40 -28.05 -14.46 -28.62
CA GLU A 40 -27.80 -13.26 -29.43
C GLU A 40 -28.17 -11.97 -28.68
N GLY A 41 -29.32 -11.93 -28.00
CA GLY A 41 -29.73 -10.79 -27.19
C GLY A 41 -28.76 -10.49 -26.04
N LEU A 42 -28.26 -11.53 -25.37
CA LEU A 42 -27.27 -11.43 -24.31
C LEU A 42 -25.91 -10.93 -24.83
N GLN A 43 -25.42 -11.47 -25.95
CA GLN A 43 -24.19 -11.00 -26.60
C GLN A 43 -24.31 -9.53 -27.02
N ALA A 44 -25.43 -9.14 -27.63
CA ALA A 44 -25.68 -7.76 -28.03
C ALA A 44 -25.77 -6.80 -26.82
N HIS A 45 -26.24 -7.28 -25.66
CA HIS A 45 -26.20 -6.50 -24.43
C HIS A 45 -24.77 -6.33 -23.90
N HIS A 46 -23.99 -7.40 -23.81
CA HIS A 46 -22.60 -7.34 -23.36
C HIS A 46 -21.74 -6.47 -24.28
N LEU A 47 -21.89 -6.58 -25.60
CA LEU A 47 -21.18 -5.74 -26.57
C LEU A 47 -21.46 -4.25 -26.35
N ARG A 48 -22.73 -3.87 -26.20
CA ARG A 48 -23.10 -2.47 -25.90
C ARG A 48 -22.51 -1.98 -24.59
N LEU A 49 -22.47 -2.84 -23.56
CA LEU A 49 -21.90 -2.48 -22.27
C LEU A 49 -20.39 -2.27 -22.38
N LEU A 50 -19.67 -3.18 -23.05
CA LEU A 50 -18.23 -3.08 -23.29
C LEU A 50 -17.88 -1.84 -24.10
N ASP A 51 -18.66 -1.52 -25.14
CA ASP A 51 -18.46 -0.32 -25.95
C ASP A 51 -18.68 0.96 -25.11
N SER A 52 -19.70 0.98 -24.24
CA SER A 52 -19.93 2.11 -23.33
C SER A 52 -18.80 2.31 -22.33
N TYR A 53 -18.21 1.22 -21.82
CA TYR A 53 -17.06 1.30 -20.92
C TYR A 53 -15.79 1.71 -21.62
N ARG A 54 -15.60 1.30 -22.89
CA ARG A 54 -14.48 1.78 -23.71
C ARG A 54 -14.59 3.29 -23.94
N GLU A 55 -15.76 3.79 -24.31
CA GLU A 55 -15.96 5.22 -24.56
C GLU A 55 -15.80 6.08 -23.29
N GLN A 56 -16.24 5.58 -22.14
CA GLN A 56 -16.18 6.35 -20.88
C GLN A 56 -14.87 6.20 -20.11
N PHE A 57 -14.20 5.05 -20.20
CA PHE A 57 -13.07 4.71 -19.33
C PHE A 57 -11.82 4.21 -20.07
N ASP A 58 -11.83 4.12 -21.41
CA ASP A 58 -10.68 3.69 -22.22
C ASP A 58 -10.13 2.29 -21.84
N ILE A 59 -11.04 1.33 -21.64
CA ILE A 59 -10.72 -0.04 -21.22
C ILE A 59 -10.50 -0.96 -22.44
N ASP A 60 -9.36 -1.66 -22.48
CA ASP A 60 -8.99 -2.62 -23.53
C ASP A 60 -9.80 -3.94 -23.47
N ARG A 61 -10.07 -4.52 -24.65
CA ARG A 61 -10.89 -5.74 -24.84
C ARG A 61 -10.16 -7.06 -24.53
N ASP A 62 -8.83 -7.10 -24.56
CA ASP A 62 -8.08 -8.36 -24.51
C ASP A 62 -7.24 -8.54 -23.25
N SER A 63 -7.47 -9.67 -22.57
CA SER A 63 -6.73 -10.10 -21.36
C SER A 63 -5.48 -10.95 -21.67
N GLN A 64 -5.19 -11.16 -22.96
CA GLN A 64 -4.19 -12.11 -23.45
C GLN A 64 -2.75 -11.54 -23.53
N ASP A 65 -2.57 -10.22 -23.43
CA ASP A 65 -1.25 -9.56 -23.35
C ASP A 65 -0.55 -9.68 -21.98
N SER A 66 -1.19 -10.35 -21.02
CA SER A 66 -0.74 -10.39 -19.61
C SER A 66 0.51 -11.26 -19.36
N ARG A 67 0.86 -12.21 -20.25
CA ARG A 67 1.97 -13.16 -20.00
C ARG A 67 3.30 -12.82 -20.70
N LEU A 68 3.26 -12.27 -21.92
CA LEU A 68 4.46 -11.73 -22.59
C LEU A 68 4.90 -10.39 -21.98
N SER A 69 3.99 -9.68 -21.33
CA SER A 69 4.26 -8.38 -20.71
C SER A 69 5.04 -8.45 -19.41
N LEU A 70 5.11 -9.57 -18.68
CA LEU A 70 5.88 -9.59 -17.42
C LEU A 70 7.39 -9.48 -17.67
N GLY A 71 7.93 -10.28 -18.60
CA GLY A 71 9.35 -10.23 -18.98
C GLY A 71 9.73 -8.88 -19.60
N MET A 72 8.87 -8.33 -20.45
CA MET A 72 9.05 -7.00 -21.03
C MET A 72 8.96 -5.90 -19.96
N ARG A 73 7.98 -5.96 -19.05
CA ARG A 73 7.88 -5.01 -17.92
C ARG A 73 9.08 -5.09 -17.00
N ILE A 74 9.60 -6.28 -16.71
CA ILE A 74 10.82 -6.46 -15.91
C ILE A 74 12.03 -5.88 -16.64
N ALA A 75 12.20 -6.16 -17.93
CA ALA A 75 13.31 -5.62 -18.72
C ALA A 75 13.23 -4.10 -18.89
N SER A 76 12.05 -3.55 -19.20
CA SER A 76 11.81 -2.11 -19.29
C SER A 76 11.97 -1.41 -17.94
N PHE A 77 11.56 -2.05 -16.84
CA PHE A 77 11.75 -1.51 -15.50
C PHE A 77 13.23 -1.50 -15.10
N LEU A 78 13.95 -2.60 -15.31
CA LEU A 78 15.40 -2.67 -15.09
C LEU A 78 16.15 -1.66 -15.96
N GLY A 79 15.78 -1.52 -17.23
CA GLY A 79 16.34 -0.53 -18.14
C GLY A 79 16.06 0.91 -17.69
N ALA A 80 14.83 1.22 -17.29
CA ALA A 80 14.47 2.53 -16.76
C ALA A 80 15.20 2.83 -15.44
N LEU A 81 15.34 1.85 -14.55
CA LEU A 81 16.08 1.99 -13.30
C LEU A 81 17.57 2.21 -13.54
N ALA A 82 18.18 1.47 -14.48
CA ALA A 82 19.58 1.65 -14.86
C ALA A 82 19.82 3.02 -15.50
N LEU A 83 18.92 3.49 -16.36
CA LEU A 83 18.98 4.84 -16.95
C LEU A 83 18.80 5.92 -15.88
N ALA A 84 17.85 5.76 -14.96
CA ALA A 84 17.64 6.69 -13.85
C ALA A 84 18.87 6.74 -12.93
N ALA A 85 19.46 5.60 -12.60
CA ALA A 85 20.69 5.51 -11.82
C ALA A 85 21.87 6.17 -12.57
N SER A 86 22.04 5.89 -13.87
CA SER A 86 23.08 6.51 -14.69
C SER A 86 22.94 8.03 -14.73
N LEU A 87 21.72 8.54 -14.89
CA LEU A 87 21.45 9.98 -14.88
C LEU A 87 21.74 10.58 -13.50
N PHE A 88 21.31 9.92 -12.42
CA PHE A 88 21.60 10.34 -11.05
C PHE A 88 23.11 10.42 -10.79
N PHE A 89 23.87 9.39 -11.15
CA PHE A 89 25.33 9.38 -10.98
C PHE A 89 26.03 10.41 -11.86
N LEU A 90 25.53 10.64 -13.08
CA LEU A 90 26.03 11.72 -13.94
C LEU A 90 25.83 13.07 -13.24
N PHE A 91 24.63 13.36 -12.77
CA PHE A 91 24.37 14.59 -12.02
C PHE A 91 25.25 14.68 -10.78
N TYR A 92 25.35 13.62 -9.97
CA TYR A 92 26.19 13.59 -8.77
C TYR A 92 27.67 13.89 -9.07
N GLN A 93 28.21 13.32 -10.15
CA GLN A 93 29.60 13.53 -10.57
C GLN A 93 29.87 14.97 -11.01
N PHE A 94 28.95 15.58 -11.77
CA PHE A 94 29.12 16.92 -12.32
C PHE A 94 28.53 18.02 -11.43
N TRP A 95 27.77 17.67 -10.39
CA TRP A 95 27.01 18.63 -9.57
C TRP A 95 27.92 19.71 -8.98
N GLY A 96 29.03 19.29 -8.36
CA GLY A 96 30.00 20.19 -7.71
C GLY A 96 30.76 21.10 -8.66
N LEU A 97 30.70 20.88 -9.98
CA LEU A 97 31.33 21.75 -10.98
C LEU A 97 30.45 22.94 -11.37
N PHE A 98 29.14 22.88 -11.09
CA PHE A 98 28.24 24.01 -11.33
C PHE A 98 28.38 25.05 -10.22
N GLY A 99 28.36 26.33 -10.58
CA GLY A 99 28.27 27.41 -9.60
C GLY A 99 26.94 27.36 -8.85
N GLU A 100 26.93 27.86 -7.61
CA GLU A 100 25.76 27.83 -6.70
C GLU A 100 24.49 28.38 -7.37
N ALA A 101 24.59 29.50 -8.09
CA ALA A 101 23.46 30.10 -8.79
C ALA A 101 22.85 29.17 -9.85
N VAL A 102 23.68 28.40 -10.56
CA VAL A 102 23.23 27.43 -11.57
C VAL A 102 22.58 26.23 -10.90
N GLN A 103 23.18 25.72 -9.82
CA GLN A 103 22.60 24.62 -9.03
C GLN A 103 21.20 25.00 -8.50
N VAL A 104 21.07 26.17 -7.89
CA VAL A 104 19.79 26.69 -7.37
C VAL A 104 18.79 26.87 -8.51
N ALA A 105 19.20 27.45 -9.65
CA ALA A 105 18.33 27.63 -10.81
C ALA A 105 17.83 26.29 -11.38
N ILE A 106 18.69 25.26 -11.44
CA ILE A 106 18.31 23.92 -11.90
C ILE A 106 17.31 23.30 -10.93
N LEU A 107 17.54 23.36 -9.60
CA LEU A 107 16.65 22.76 -8.61
C LEU A 107 15.26 23.41 -8.60
N ILE A 108 15.21 24.74 -8.62
CA ILE A 108 13.95 25.49 -8.68
C ILE A 108 13.26 25.25 -10.02
N GLY A 109 14.01 25.36 -11.13
CA GLY A 109 13.50 25.16 -12.48
C GLY A 109 12.91 23.76 -12.66
N ALA A 110 13.63 22.71 -12.25
CA ALA A 110 13.16 21.34 -12.34
C ALA A 110 11.88 21.11 -11.52
N SER A 111 11.82 21.64 -10.29
CA SER A 111 10.63 21.52 -9.43
C SER A 111 9.41 22.21 -10.04
N LEU A 112 9.59 23.42 -10.58
CA LEU A 112 8.49 24.18 -11.20
C LEU A 112 8.04 23.57 -12.53
N LEU A 113 8.99 23.19 -13.39
CA LEU A 113 8.69 22.59 -14.70
C LEU A 113 7.95 21.27 -14.56
N THR A 114 8.37 20.41 -13.64
CA THR A 114 7.71 19.12 -13.38
C THR A 114 6.32 19.31 -12.77
N LEU A 115 6.13 20.29 -11.88
CA LEU A 115 4.81 20.64 -11.37
C LEU A 115 3.88 21.18 -12.47
N LEU A 116 4.37 22.11 -13.30
CA LEU A 116 3.60 22.66 -14.43
C LEU A 116 3.27 21.57 -15.45
N ALA A 117 4.21 20.67 -15.74
CA ALA A 117 3.99 19.51 -16.59
C ALA A 117 2.90 18.59 -16.02
N THR A 118 2.87 18.40 -14.70
CA THR A 118 1.82 17.63 -14.02
C THR A 118 0.44 18.23 -14.27
N PHE A 119 0.27 19.53 -14.05
CA PHE A 119 -1.00 20.22 -14.30
C PHE A 119 -1.39 20.22 -15.79
N TRP A 120 -0.41 20.37 -16.68
CA TRP A 120 -0.64 20.36 -18.12
C TRP A 120 -1.08 18.97 -18.61
N LEU A 121 -0.38 17.91 -18.17
CA LEU A 121 -0.73 16.53 -18.49
C LEU A 121 -2.08 16.15 -17.90
N GLN A 122 -2.39 16.56 -16.68
CA GLN A 122 -3.69 16.29 -16.06
C GLN A 122 -4.87 16.83 -16.87
N ARG A 123 -4.70 17.95 -17.59
CA ARG A 123 -5.75 18.52 -18.46
C ARG A 123 -5.86 17.82 -19.81
N ARG A 124 -4.82 17.11 -20.24
CA ARG A 124 -4.73 16.50 -21.57
C ARG A 124 -4.94 14.99 -21.57
N ASP A 125 -4.60 14.33 -20.46
CA ASP A 125 -4.62 12.88 -20.33
C ASP A 125 -5.89 12.43 -19.63
N ALA A 126 -6.79 11.78 -20.38
CA ALA A 126 -8.04 11.22 -19.85
C ALA A 126 -7.79 10.02 -18.91
N SER A 127 -6.71 9.25 -19.14
CA SER A 127 -6.33 8.10 -18.32
C SER A 127 -5.68 8.50 -16.99
N GLY A 128 -5.09 9.70 -16.95
CA GLY A 128 -4.31 10.22 -15.83
C GLY A 128 -2.99 9.48 -15.58
N TYR A 129 -2.60 8.50 -16.39
CA TYR A 129 -1.36 7.73 -16.20
C TYR A 129 -0.12 8.62 -16.28
N PHE A 130 -0.01 9.46 -17.31
CA PHE A 130 1.13 10.36 -17.48
C PHE A 130 1.11 11.47 -16.43
N ALA A 131 -0.08 11.91 -16.02
CA ALA A 131 -0.22 12.86 -14.92
C ALA A 131 0.30 12.28 -13.59
N LYS A 132 0.03 11.00 -13.30
CA LYS A 132 0.57 10.31 -12.11
C LYS A 132 2.10 10.20 -12.16
N LEU A 133 2.67 9.86 -13.32
CA LEU A 133 4.13 9.81 -13.50
C LEU A 133 4.78 11.19 -13.33
N ALA A 134 4.19 12.22 -13.92
CA ALA A 134 4.68 13.60 -13.78
C ALA A 134 4.58 14.09 -12.33
N ALA A 135 3.50 13.75 -11.63
CA ALA A 135 3.32 14.08 -10.21
C ALA A 135 4.38 13.38 -9.34
N MET A 136 4.71 12.12 -9.63
CA MET A 136 5.79 11.40 -8.95
C MET A 136 7.15 12.06 -9.20
N LEU A 137 7.42 12.48 -10.45
CA LEU A 137 8.64 13.19 -10.80
C LEU A 137 8.71 14.56 -10.11
N ALA A 138 7.58 15.28 -10.03
CA ALA A 138 7.49 16.55 -9.33
C ALA A 138 7.75 16.41 -7.83
N PHE A 139 7.21 15.36 -7.20
CA PHE A 139 7.52 15.04 -5.80
C PHE A 139 9.01 14.75 -5.60
N ALA A 140 9.61 13.90 -6.45
CA ALA A 140 11.04 13.61 -6.38
C ALA A 140 11.90 14.87 -6.58
N ALA A 141 11.53 15.73 -7.54
CA ALA A 141 12.21 17.01 -7.78
C ALA A 141 12.15 17.92 -6.54
N LEU A 142 11.00 18.01 -5.85
CA LEU A 142 10.89 18.81 -4.63
C LEU A 142 11.73 18.24 -3.48
N VAL A 143 11.73 16.91 -3.30
CA VAL A 143 12.56 16.25 -2.26
C VAL A 143 14.04 16.56 -2.51
N LEU A 144 14.51 16.36 -3.74
CA LEU A 144 15.88 16.69 -4.13
C LEU A 144 16.17 18.17 -3.93
N ASN A 145 15.28 19.06 -4.36
CA ASN A 145 15.43 20.50 -4.19
C ASN A 145 15.66 20.89 -2.72
N ILE A 146 14.78 20.49 -1.81
CA ILE A 146 14.93 20.82 -0.38
C ILE A 146 16.21 20.19 0.21
N SER A 147 16.53 18.95 -0.14
CA SER A 147 17.72 18.27 0.37
C SER A 147 19.03 18.92 -0.11
N MET A 148 19.11 19.25 -1.40
CA MET A 148 20.32 19.79 -2.01
C MET A 148 20.51 21.26 -1.69
N LEU A 149 19.43 22.06 -1.62
CA LEU A 149 19.52 23.43 -1.09
C LEU A 149 19.98 23.44 0.37
N GLY A 150 19.51 22.48 1.18
CA GLY A 150 19.98 22.33 2.56
C GLY A 150 21.49 22.08 2.62
N GLN A 151 22.04 21.26 1.71
CA GLN A 151 23.48 21.02 1.61
C GLN A 151 24.25 22.24 1.11
N ILE A 152 23.78 22.89 0.04
CA ILE A 152 24.41 24.07 -0.58
C ILE A 152 24.54 25.21 0.45
N PHE A 153 23.47 25.48 1.20
CA PHE A 153 23.44 26.54 2.20
C PHE A 153 23.81 26.09 3.62
N ASN A 154 24.32 24.86 3.77
CA ASN A 154 24.73 24.27 5.05
C ASN A 154 23.65 24.39 6.16
N ILE A 155 22.38 24.18 5.79
CA ILE A 155 21.24 24.18 6.71
C ILE A 155 21.22 22.85 7.46
N THR A 156 21.14 22.90 8.78
CA THR A 156 21.07 21.71 9.62
C THR A 156 19.82 20.88 9.28
N PRO A 157 19.96 19.57 9.00
CA PRO A 157 18.83 18.68 8.75
C PRO A 157 17.87 18.65 9.95
N SER A 158 16.58 18.79 9.67
CA SER A 158 15.50 18.76 10.68
C SER A 158 14.31 17.98 10.16
N GLU A 159 13.58 17.36 11.09
CA GLU A 159 12.32 16.67 10.88
C GLU A 159 11.26 17.55 10.21
N ARG A 160 11.36 18.88 10.35
CA ARG A 160 10.44 19.82 9.69
C ARG A 160 10.48 19.73 8.17
N ALA A 161 11.55 19.23 7.57
CA ALA A 161 11.62 18.98 6.13
C ALA A 161 10.62 17.92 5.65
N LEU A 162 10.16 17.03 6.54
CA LEU A 162 9.15 16.02 6.21
C LEU A 162 7.76 16.63 6.00
N LEU A 163 7.44 17.77 6.61
CA LEU A 163 6.15 18.44 6.44
C LEU A 163 5.88 18.94 5.02
N PRO A 164 6.76 19.74 4.38
CA PRO A 164 6.53 20.17 3.00
C PRO A 164 6.50 18.98 2.04
N TRP A 165 7.30 17.93 2.28
CA TRP A 165 7.22 16.69 1.49
C TRP A 165 5.88 15.99 1.65
N ALA A 166 5.41 15.82 2.89
CA ALA A 166 4.11 15.21 3.17
C ALA A 166 2.97 16.03 2.54
N ALA A 167 2.96 17.35 2.75
CA ALA A 167 1.94 18.24 2.21
C ALA A 167 1.90 18.17 0.68
N TYR A 168 3.07 18.27 0.03
CA TYR A 168 3.15 18.23 -1.42
C TYR A 168 2.73 16.87 -2.00
N ALA A 169 3.19 15.77 -1.40
CA ALA A 169 2.81 14.42 -1.79
C ALA A 169 1.30 14.18 -1.64
N LEU A 170 0.71 14.57 -0.51
CA LEU A 170 -0.72 14.42 -0.26
C LEU A 170 -1.53 15.27 -1.25
N LEU A 171 -1.17 16.54 -1.46
CA LEU A 171 -1.86 17.41 -2.42
C LEU A 171 -1.83 16.83 -3.83
N LEU A 172 -0.66 16.38 -4.31
CA LEU A 172 -0.55 15.73 -5.62
C LEU A 172 -1.27 14.38 -5.67
N ALA A 173 -1.28 13.61 -4.58
CA ALA A 173 -2.00 12.35 -4.50
C ALA A 173 -3.50 12.54 -4.71
N TYR A 174 -4.11 13.49 -3.99
CA TYR A 174 -5.54 13.79 -4.13
C TYR A 174 -5.87 14.49 -5.44
N LEU A 175 -4.93 15.25 -6.00
CA LEU A 175 -5.12 15.90 -7.29
C LEU A 175 -5.10 14.89 -8.45
N CYS A 176 -4.13 13.97 -8.44
CA CYS A 176 -3.89 13.03 -9.55
C CYS A 176 -4.43 11.61 -9.30
N ASP A 177 -5.15 11.38 -8.19
CA ASP A 177 -5.60 10.05 -7.75
C ASP A 177 -4.45 9.02 -7.72
N ALA A 178 -3.31 9.44 -7.16
CA ALA A 178 -2.05 8.71 -7.19
C ALA A 178 -1.80 8.00 -5.84
N ARG A 179 -2.10 6.70 -5.78
CA ARG A 179 -1.91 5.87 -4.57
C ARG A 179 -0.47 5.86 -4.05
N LEU A 180 0.52 5.81 -4.95
CA LEU A 180 1.93 5.80 -4.53
C LEU A 180 2.35 7.11 -3.85
N LEU A 181 1.84 8.25 -4.34
CA LEU A 181 2.08 9.54 -3.70
C LEU A 181 1.37 9.65 -2.35
N LEU A 182 0.18 9.07 -2.22
CA LEU A 182 -0.50 8.97 -0.92
C LEU A 182 0.37 8.20 0.07
N ALA A 183 0.87 7.04 -0.33
CA ALA A 183 1.79 6.24 0.48
C ALA A 183 3.04 7.02 0.89
N ALA A 184 3.68 7.73 -0.05
CA ALA A 184 4.83 8.58 0.24
C ALA A 184 4.50 9.70 1.23
N GLY A 185 3.37 10.38 1.04
CA GLY A 185 2.90 11.44 1.93
C GLY A 185 2.58 10.93 3.34
N LEU A 186 1.97 9.75 3.45
CA LEU A 186 1.73 9.07 4.73
C LEU A 186 3.03 8.70 5.42
N LEU A 187 4.01 8.14 4.70
CA LEU A 187 5.33 7.82 5.25
C LEU A 187 6.03 9.07 5.79
N CYS A 188 6.04 10.18 5.03
CA CYS A 188 6.60 11.45 5.51
C CYS A 188 5.86 11.98 6.75
N LEU A 189 4.52 11.91 6.76
CA LEU A 189 3.72 12.38 7.89
C LEU A 189 3.93 11.54 9.15
N MET A 190 3.94 10.21 9.02
CA MET A 190 4.18 9.30 10.14
C MET A 190 5.62 9.47 10.67
N GLY A 191 6.60 9.59 9.78
CA GLY A 191 7.98 9.90 10.13
C GLY A 191 8.10 11.23 10.87
N PHE A 192 7.39 12.27 10.43
CA PHE A 192 7.34 13.56 11.12
C PHE A 192 6.76 13.42 12.53
N ILE A 193 5.60 12.78 12.67
CA ILE A 193 4.95 12.60 13.97
C ILE A 193 5.86 11.82 14.92
N ALA A 194 6.44 10.70 14.45
CA ALA A 194 7.36 9.90 15.24
C ALA A 194 8.61 10.68 15.65
N ALA A 195 9.22 11.42 14.73
CA ALA A 195 10.35 12.30 15.02
C ALA A 195 10.01 13.38 16.03
N ARG A 196 8.85 14.04 15.89
CA ARG A 196 8.42 15.09 16.83
C ARG A 196 8.18 14.55 18.24
N ILE A 197 7.58 13.38 18.37
CA ILE A 197 7.41 12.74 19.68
C ILE A 197 8.78 12.36 20.27
N GLY A 198 9.69 11.81 19.45
CA GLY A 198 11.06 11.52 19.87
C GLY A 198 11.82 12.77 20.34
N THR A 199 11.64 13.92 19.69
CA THR A 199 12.28 15.16 20.16
C THR A 199 11.77 15.62 21.52
N TRP A 200 10.53 15.29 21.90
CA TRP A 200 10.01 15.61 23.24
C TRP A 200 10.67 14.77 24.33
N SER A 201 11.13 13.56 24.02
CA SER A 201 11.90 12.71 24.93
C SER A 201 13.41 12.96 24.87
N GLY A 202 13.86 13.95 24.10
CA GLY A 202 15.27 14.32 23.98
C GLY A 202 16.06 13.50 22.96
N VAL A 203 15.40 12.66 22.17
CA VAL A 203 16.02 11.84 21.12
C VAL A 203 16.20 12.67 19.85
N TYR A 204 17.34 12.52 19.19
CA TYR A 204 17.57 13.18 17.89
C TYR A 204 16.62 12.60 16.84
N TRP A 205 16.16 13.42 15.91
CA TRP A 205 15.04 13.06 15.03
C TRP A 205 15.31 11.88 14.08
N LEU A 206 16.58 11.63 13.73
CA LEU A 206 17.00 10.44 12.97
C LEU A 206 16.98 9.17 13.82
N ASP A 207 17.14 9.32 15.13
CA ASP A 207 17.11 8.24 16.12
C ASP A 207 15.69 7.99 16.64
N ALA A 208 14.67 8.58 16.01
CA ALA A 208 13.27 8.33 16.34
C ALA A 208 12.90 6.84 16.27
N GLY A 209 13.66 6.03 15.52
CA GLY A 209 13.54 4.57 15.46
C GLY A 209 14.03 3.82 16.71
N GLU A 210 14.85 4.44 17.56
CA GLU A 210 15.28 3.85 18.85
C GLU A 210 14.10 3.60 19.79
N ARG A 211 13.04 4.40 19.63
CA ARG A 211 11.81 4.35 20.42
C ARG A 211 10.62 4.07 19.49
N PRO A 212 10.38 2.79 19.12
CA PRO A 212 9.33 2.42 18.17
C PRO A 212 7.93 2.92 18.56
N GLU A 213 7.66 3.09 19.86
CA GLU A 213 6.38 3.59 20.39
C GLU A 213 5.99 4.98 19.84
N ASN A 214 6.96 5.77 19.38
CA ASN A 214 6.73 7.08 18.76
C ASN A 214 5.79 7.01 17.53
N PHE A 215 5.66 5.84 16.89
CA PHE A 215 4.76 5.65 15.75
C PHE A 215 3.30 5.38 16.15
N PHE A 216 2.98 5.06 17.41
CA PHE A 216 1.60 4.75 17.81
C PHE A 216 0.62 5.92 17.63
N PRO A 217 0.97 7.19 17.95
CA PRO A 217 0.07 8.30 17.68
C PRO A 217 -0.18 8.50 16.19
N ALA A 218 0.85 8.32 15.36
CA ALA A 218 0.72 8.34 13.91
C ALA A 218 -0.21 7.22 13.40
N ALA A 219 -0.07 6.01 13.96
CA ALA A 219 -0.91 4.86 13.62
C ALA A 219 -2.40 5.15 13.84
N VAL A 220 -2.75 5.68 15.02
CA VAL A 220 -4.14 6.03 15.36
C VAL A 220 -4.67 7.13 14.45
N LEU A 221 -3.91 8.22 14.28
CA LEU A 221 -4.35 9.35 13.47
C LEU A 221 -4.60 8.92 12.01
N VAL A 222 -3.64 8.22 11.40
CA VAL A 222 -3.74 7.77 9.99
C VAL A 222 -4.87 6.76 9.81
N PHE A 223 -5.07 5.82 10.74
CA PHE A 223 -6.15 4.85 10.68
C PHE A 223 -7.55 5.47 10.82
N LEU A 224 -7.67 6.56 11.60
CA LEU A 224 -8.96 7.24 11.82
C LEU A 224 -9.36 8.19 10.68
N VAL A 225 -8.43 8.62 9.81
CA VAL A 225 -8.76 9.56 8.71
C VAL A 225 -9.91 9.06 7.81
N PRO A 226 -9.93 7.81 7.31
CA PRO A 226 -11.03 7.32 6.48
C PRO A 226 -12.36 7.12 7.23
N LEU A 227 -12.35 7.18 8.56
CA LEU A 227 -13.56 7.17 9.38
C LEU A 227 -14.16 8.58 9.53
N ALA A 228 -13.30 9.61 9.57
CA ALA A 228 -13.71 11.00 9.70
C ALA A 228 -14.07 11.65 8.34
N PHE A 229 -13.44 11.20 7.25
CA PHE A 229 -13.64 11.78 5.91
C PHE A 229 -14.06 10.69 4.92
N GLU A 230 -15.20 10.89 4.25
CA GLU A 230 -15.66 9.99 3.19
C GLU A 230 -14.76 10.11 1.95
N GLN A 231 -13.98 9.08 1.67
CA GLN A 231 -13.08 9.02 0.51
C GLN A 231 -13.66 8.22 -0.67
N ARG A 232 -14.99 8.14 -0.80
CA ARG A 232 -15.67 7.34 -1.85
C ARG A 232 -15.26 7.70 -3.28
N ARG A 233 -14.77 8.92 -3.48
CA ARG A 233 -14.31 9.42 -4.79
C ARG A 233 -12.93 8.87 -5.19
N PHE A 234 -12.10 8.45 -4.24
CA PHE A 234 -10.70 8.05 -4.47
C PHE A 234 -10.52 6.56 -4.21
N ASP A 235 -10.38 5.79 -5.29
CA ASP A 235 -10.35 4.35 -5.18
C ASP A 235 -9.05 3.87 -4.50
N GLY A 236 -9.20 3.02 -3.49
CA GLY A 236 -8.10 2.43 -2.71
C GLY A 236 -7.43 3.36 -1.70
N PHE A 237 -7.78 4.65 -1.63
CA PHE A 237 -7.14 5.58 -0.67
C PHE A 237 -7.47 5.20 0.78
N ALA A 238 -8.75 4.93 1.08
CA ALA A 238 -9.17 4.48 2.40
C ALA A 238 -8.42 3.21 2.85
N ALA A 239 -8.20 2.27 1.92
CA ALA A 239 -7.42 1.07 2.17
C ALA A 239 -5.96 1.39 2.51
N LEU A 240 -5.32 2.30 1.77
CA LEU A 240 -3.95 2.75 2.07
C LEU A 240 -3.83 3.37 3.47
N TYR A 241 -4.71 4.29 3.83
CA TYR A 241 -4.73 4.87 5.18
C TYR A 241 -4.83 3.79 6.27
N ARG A 242 -5.75 2.84 6.11
CA ARG A 242 -5.91 1.74 7.09
C ARG A 242 -4.67 0.85 7.16
N VAL A 243 -4.12 0.44 6.03
CA VAL A 243 -2.94 -0.43 5.97
C VAL A 243 -1.73 0.28 6.58
N PHE A 244 -1.45 1.53 6.20
CA PHE A 244 -0.33 2.29 6.77
C PHE A 244 -0.52 2.58 8.26
N GLY A 245 -1.75 2.85 8.70
CA GLY A 245 -2.08 2.98 10.13
C GLY A 245 -1.80 1.68 10.90
N LEU A 246 -2.21 0.53 10.37
CA LEU A 246 -1.93 -0.78 10.98
C LEU A 246 -0.44 -1.13 10.95
N LEU A 247 0.28 -0.79 9.88
CA LEU A 247 1.73 -0.99 9.81
C LEU A 247 2.44 -0.15 10.88
N ALA A 248 2.05 1.12 11.05
CA ALA A 248 2.59 1.99 12.10
C ALA A 248 2.22 1.54 13.52
N LEU A 249 1.24 0.64 13.68
CA LEU A 249 0.93 -0.01 14.97
C LEU A 249 1.72 -1.31 15.14
N PHE A 250 1.61 -2.23 14.19
CA PHE A 250 2.11 -3.59 14.35
C PHE A 250 3.63 -3.70 14.17
N VAL A 251 4.26 -2.89 13.31
CA VAL A 251 5.71 -2.95 13.14
C VAL A 251 6.42 -2.55 14.44
N PRO A 252 6.11 -1.40 15.09
CA PRO A 252 6.69 -1.09 16.39
C PRO A 252 6.40 -2.13 17.47
N MET A 253 5.16 -2.64 17.50
CA MET A 253 4.74 -3.66 18.45
C MET A 253 5.53 -4.97 18.27
N LEU A 254 5.80 -5.36 17.02
CA LEU A 254 6.65 -6.50 16.68
C LEU A 254 8.10 -6.26 17.11
N VAL A 255 8.64 -5.07 16.90
CA VAL A 255 10.00 -4.72 17.34
C VAL A 255 10.09 -4.82 18.87
N LEU A 256 9.17 -4.20 19.61
CA LEU A 256 9.17 -4.20 21.08
C LEU A 256 8.86 -5.57 21.70
N ALA A 257 8.13 -6.43 20.97
CA ALA A 257 7.88 -7.82 21.35
C ALA A 257 9.15 -8.69 21.32
N ASN A 258 10.20 -8.27 20.61
CA ASN A 258 11.49 -8.97 20.50
C ASN A 258 12.67 -8.17 21.09
N TRP A 259 12.51 -6.86 21.24
CA TRP A 259 13.53 -5.95 21.75
C TRP A 259 12.91 -4.96 22.74
N GLY A 260 12.74 -5.39 23.99
CA GLY A 260 12.06 -4.59 25.02
C GLY A 260 12.81 -3.34 25.49
N ASN A 261 14.13 -3.27 25.26
CA ASN A 261 14.97 -2.12 25.70
C ASN A 261 14.56 -0.77 25.06
N GLY A 262 13.92 -0.81 23.89
CA GLY A 262 13.45 0.39 23.19
C GLY A 262 12.19 1.02 23.79
N SER A 263 11.52 0.39 24.76
CA SER A 263 10.26 0.86 25.32
C SER A 263 10.43 2.02 26.31
N TYR A 264 9.46 2.94 26.35
CA TYR A 264 9.41 3.95 27.42
C TYR A 264 8.91 3.38 28.76
N LEU A 265 8.39 2.15 28.77
CA LEU A 265 7.83 1.55 29.97
C LEU A 265 8.95 1.24 30.99
N PRO A 266 8.77 1.60 32.28
CA PRO A 266 9.76 1.38 33.34
C PRO A 266 9.72 -0.06 33.85
N PHE A 267 9.59 -1.04 32.95
CA PHE A 267 9.60 -2.46 33.27
C PHE A 267 10.90 -3.10 32.79
N ALA A 268 11.22 -4.26 33.36
CA ALA A 268 12.33 -5.05 32.85
C ALA A 268 12.04 -5.50 31.40
N PRO A 269 13.06 -5.55 30.51
CA PRO A 269 12.88 -5.79 29.07
C PRO A 269 12.03 -7.04 28.74
N HIS A 270 12.24 -8.13 29.48
CA HIS A 270 11.46 -9.37 29.32
C HIS A 270 9.96 -9.19 29.57
N ARG A 271 9.55 -8.30 30.49
CA ARG A 271 8.13 -8.02 30.74
C ARG A 271 7.54 -7.15 29.63
N VAL A 272 8.32 -6.22 29.11
CA VAL A 272 7.94 -5.37 27.97
C VAL A 272 7.71 -6.23 26.74
N GLU A 273 8.63 -7.14 26.44
CA GLU A 273 8.52 -8.10 25.34
C GLU A 273 7.25 -8.94 25.48
N GLY A 274 7.02 -9.54 26.64
CA GLY A 274 5.79 -10.30 26.91
C GLY A 274 4.52 -9.46 26.78
N LEU A 275 4.53 -8.21 27.24
CA LEU A 275 3.39 -7.30 27.11
C LEU A 275 3.07 -6.99 25.65
N TYR A 276 4.07 -6.61 24.85
CA TYR A 276 3.88 -6.30 23.43
C TYR A 276 3.56 -7.54 22.59
N GLN A 277 3.99 -8.73 23.01
CA GLN A 277 3.52 -9.98 22.40
C GLN A 277 2.02 -10.19 22.62
N VAL A 278 1.54 -10.07 23.86
CA VAL A 278 0.11 -10.22 24.18
C VAL A 278 -0.73 -9.14 23.48
N LEU A 279 -0.27 -7.89 23.52
CA LEU A 279 -0.91 -6.78 22.80
C LEU A 279 -0.90 -7.02 21.28
N GLY A 280 0.19 -7.57 20.73
CA GLY A 280 0.32 -7.94 19.31
C GLY A 280 -0.80 -8.86 18.86
N PHE A 281 -0.99 -9.98 19.58
CA PHE A 281 -2.07 -10.92 19.29
C PHE A 281 -3.46 -10.30 19.50
N ALA A 282 -3.66 -9.55 20.58
CA ALA A 282 -4.95 -8.93 20.89
C ALA A 282 -5.35 -7.89 19.82
N CYS A 283 -4.43 -7.00 19.46
CA CYS A 283 -4.65 -5.99 18.42
C CYS A 283 -4.82 -6.62 17.03
N ALA A 284 -4.07 -7.68 16.70
CA ALA A 284 -4.23 -8.40 15.45
C ALA A 284 -5.61 -9.09 15.36
N ALA A 285 -6.04 -9.76 16.43
CA ALA A 285 -7.37 -10.35 16.51
C ALA A 285 -8.48 -9.28 16.43
N ALA A 286 -8.31 -8.14 17.11
CA ALA A 286 -9.24 -7.01 17.04
C ALA A 286 -9.31 -6.41 15.63
N ALA A 287 -8.18 -6.29 14.93
CA ALA A 287 -8.14 -5.84 13.54
C ALA A 287 -8.87 -6.82 12.61
N ILE A 288 -8.65 -8.13 12.76
CA ILE A 288 -9.37 -9.17 11.99
C ILE A 288 -10.86 -9.07 12.24
N TRP A 289 -11.28 -8.97 13.50
CA TRP A 289 -12.70 -8.84 13.87
C TRP A 289 -13.33 -7.56 13.31
N LEU A 290 -12.66 -6.41 13.48
CA LEU A 290 -13.13 -5.12 12.96
C LEU A 290 -13.22 -5.14 11.43
N GLY A 291 -12.20 -5.67 10.76
CA GLY A 291 -12.16 -5.79 9.31
C GLY A 291 -13.24 -6.72 8.78
N ALA A 292 -13.51 -7.84 9.45
CA ALA A 292 -14.59 -8.75 9.07
C ALA A 292 -15.97 -8.10 9.27
N HIS A 293 -16.16 -7.37 10.38
CA HIS A 293 -17.45 -6.71 10.68
C HIS A 293 -17.74 -5.52 9.76
N ARG A 294 -16.71 -4.85 9.25
CA ARG A 294 -16.84 -3.68 8.36
C ARG A 294 -16.60 -4.00 6.88
N GLU A 295 -16.40 -5.28 6.54
CA GLU A 295 -16.07 -5.76 5.19
C GLU A 295 -14.83 -5.08 4.57
N TRP A 296 -13.78 -4.91 5.38
CA TRP A 296 -12.50 -4.32 4.95
C TRP A 296 -11.45 -5.42 4.76
N PRO A 297 -11.34 -6.01 3.55
CA PRO A 297 -10.43 -7.13 3.31
C PRO A 297 -8.97 -6.77 3.59
N GLU A 298 -8.57 -5.54 3.33
CA GLU A 298 -7.21 -5.05 3.60
C GLU A 298 -6.86 -5.09 5.09
N VAL A 299 -7.80 -4.72 5.97
CA VAL A 299 -7.61 -4.73 7.43
C VAL A 299 -7.54 -6.16 7.95
N VAL A 300 -8.39 -7.05 7.44
CA VAL A 300 -8.35 -8.48 7.76
C VAL A 300 -7.01 -9.09 7.33
N ASN A 301 -6.58 -8.82 6.09
CA ASN A 301 -5.34 -9.38 5.55
C ASN A 301 -4.11 -8.87 6.31
N THR A 302 -4.04 -7.58 6.63
CA THR A 302 -2.94 -7.04 7.45
C THR A 302 -2.97 -7.61 8.86
N GLY A 303 -4.14 -7.66 9.52
CA GLY A 303 -4.28 -8.27 10.85
C GLY A 303 -3.87 -9.73 10.87
N LEU A 304 -4.30 -10.52 9.88
CA LEU A 304 -3.94 -11.93 9.73
C LEU A 304 -2.44 -12.11 9.49
N ALA A 305 -1.85 -11.31 8.60
CA ALA A 305 -0.41 -11.36 8.33
C ALA A 305 0.41 -11.12 9.61
N PHE A 306 0.08 -10.08 10.38
CA PHE A 306 0.77 -9.82 11.64
C PHE A 306 0.47 -10.86 12.71
N PHE A 307 -0.76 -11.38 12.80
CA PHE A 307 -1.09 -12.48 13.69
C PHE A 307 -0.19 -13.70 13.42
N VAL A 308 -0.01 -14.06 12.15
CA VAL A 308 0.88 -15.16 11.73
C VAL A 308 2.33 -14.82 12.04
N ILE A 309 2.79 -13.58 11.81
CA ILE A 309 4.16 -13.17 12.13
C ILE A 309 4.43 -13.26 13.64
N PHE A 310 3.52 -12.79 14.49
CA PHE A 310 3.62 -12.92 15.96
C PHE A 310 3.63 -14.39 16.40
N LEU A 311 2.78 -15.22 15.78
CA LEU A 311 2.74 -16.66 16.06
C LEU A 311 4.05 -17.35 15.65
N PHE A 312 4.57 -17.00 14.48
CA PHE A 312 5.81 -17.55 13.96
C PHE A 312 7.02 -17.17 14.83
N THR A 313 7.14 -15.88 15.19
CA THR A 313 8.20 -15.42 16.12
C THR A 313 8.11 -16.17 17.45
N LYS A 314 6.90 -16.42 17.97
CA LYS A 314 6.74 -17.18 19.21
C LYS A 314 7.17 -18.64 19.10
N PHE A 315 6.82 -19.32 18.01
CA PHE A 315 7.29 -20.69 17.78
C PHE A 315 8.81 -20.74 17.63
N TYR A 316 9.40 -19.76 16.96
CA TYR A 316 10.84 -19.64 16.85
C TYR A 316 11.49 -19.52 18.24
N ASP A 317 11.03 -18.59 19.08
CA ASP A 317 11.56 -18.41 20.44
C ASP A 317 11.48 -19.68 21.30
N TRP A 318 10.39 -20.45 21.17
CA TRP A 318 10.17 -21.63 22.01
C TRP A 318 10.90 -22.88 21.54
N TRP A 319 10.97 -23.11 20.23
CA TRP A 319 11.32 -24.42 19.69
C TRP A 319 12.59 -24.41 18.85
N TRP A 320 13.10 -23.24 18.45
CA TRP A 320 14.25 -23.19 17.55
C TRP A 320 15.52 -23.82 18.13
N GLU A 321 15.80 -23.57 19.40
CA GLU A 321 16.97 -24.15 20.08
C GLU A 321 16.72 -25.60 20.55
N VAL A 322 15.46 -25.95 20.80
CA VAL A 322 15.06 -27.24 21.40
C VAL A 322 14.86 -28.32 20.34
N LEU A 323 14.36 -27.97 19.15
CA LEU A 323 14.04 -28.93 18.09
C LEU A 323 15.08 -28.91 16.96
N PRO A 324 15.43 -30.08 16.39
CA PRO A 324 16.06 -30.15 15.08
C PRO A 324 15.23 -29.37 14.04
N LYS A 325 15.92 -28.64 13.15
CA LYS A 325 15.28 -27.73 12.16
C LYS A 325 14.16 -28.40 11.35
N TYR A 326 14.32 -29.66 10.97
CA TYR A 326 13.28 -30.40 10.22
C TYR A 326 12.03 -30.65 11.07
N LEU A 327 12.15 -30.93 12.37
CA LEU A 327 11.02 -31.09 13.29
C LEU A 327 10.33 -29.74 13.57
N PHE A 328 11.10 -28.65 13.66
CA PHE A 328 10.54 -27.31 13.76
C PHE A 328 9.61 -26.97 12.59
N PHE A 329 10.08 -27.16 11.35
CA PHE A 329 9.26 -26.91 10.16
C PHE A 329 8.08 -27.89 10.04
N LEU A 330 8.25 -29.15 10.47
CA LEU A 330 7.16 -30.12 10.51
C LEU A 330 6.07 -29.69 11.52
N ALA A 331 6.46 -29.29 12.73
CA ALA A 331 5.54 -28.83 13.76
C ALA A 331 4.79 -27.56 13.32
N LEU A 332 5.49 -26.62 12.67
CA LEU A 332 4.88 -25.43 12.09
C LEU A 332 3.83 -25.78 11.01
N GLY A 333 4.16 -26.74 10.13
CA GLY A 333 3.23 -27.24 9.11
C GLY A 333 2.00 -27.90 9.73
N VAL A 334 2.17 -28.74 10.74
CA VAL A 334 1.07 -29.39 11.48
C VAL A 334 0.19 -28.34 12.16
N ALA A 335 0.78 -27.34 12.83
CA ALA A 335 0.04 -26.24 13.46
C ALA A 335 -0.80 -25.47 12.43
N ALA A 336 -0.25 -25.16 11.26
CA ALA A 336 -0.98 -24.51 10.17
C ALA A 336 -2.17 -25.37 9.70
N VAL A 337 -1.97 -26.68 9.51
CA VAL A 337 -3.05 -27.61 9.13
C VAL A 337 -4.12 -27.67 10.22
N LEU A 338 -3.75 -27.73 11.50
CA LEU A 338 -4.70 -27.73 12.63
C LEU A 338 -5.51 -26.44 12.67
N ILE A 339 -4.88 -25.28 12.47
CA ILE A 339 -5.58 -23.99 12.37
C ILE A 339 -6.58 -24.01 11.21
N LEU A 340 -6.19 -24.51 10.03
CA LEU A 340 -7.09 -24.64 8.88
C LEU A 340 -8.27 -25.57 9.16
N LEU A 341 -8.02 -26.71 9.82
CA LEU A 341 -9.07 -27.63 10.22
C LEU A 341 -10.01 -27.00 11.25
N PHE A 342 -9.48 -26.23 12.20
CA PHE A 342 -10.27 -25.50 13.18
C PHE A 342 -11.11 -24.40 12.55
N LEU A 343 -10.54 -23.61 11.63
CA LEU A 343 -11.28 -22.60 10.87
C LEU A 343 -12.36 -23.24 9.99
N ARG A 344 -12.06 -24.38 9.36
CA ARG A 344 -13.04 -25.17 8.60
C ARG A 344 -14.14 -25.71 9.50
N TYR A 345 -13.80 -26.19 10.69
CA TYR A 345 -14.76 -26.64 11.69
C TYR A 345 -15.66 -25.48 12.14
N LEU A 346 -15.11 -24.32 12.49
CA LEU A 346 -15.88 -23.13 12.86
C LEU A 346 -16.80 -22.66 11.73
N ARG A 347 -16.32 -22.66 10.48
CA ARG A 347 -17.13 -22.33 9.31
C ARG A 347 -18.30 -23.30 9.13
N ASN A 348 -18.07 -24.59 9.38
CA ASN A 348 -19.10 -25.61 9.27
C ASN A 348 -20.08 -25.62 10.47
N ALA A 349 -19.60 -25.27 11.68
CA ALA A 349 -20.39 -25.20 12.90
C ALA A 349 -21.23 -23.91 12.98
N HIS A 350 -20.74 -22.79 12.43
CA HIS A 350 -21.41 -21.48 12.39
C HIS A 350 -21.90 -21.14 10.97
N GLY A 351 -22.65 -22.03 10.31
CA GLY A 351 -23.25 -21.78 8.99
C GLY A 351 -24.29 -20.63 8.91
N LEU A 352 -24.12 -19.53 9.64
CA LEU A 352 -25.09 -18.46 9.88
C LEU A 352 -24.44 -17.06 9.99
N LEU A 353 -23.42 -16.75 9.19
CA LEU A 353 -23.06 -15.35 8.87
C LEU A 353 -22.80 -15.20 7.37
N GLY A 354 -23.86 -15.03 6.59
CA GLY A 354 -23.80 -14.20 5.37
C GLY A 354 -24.07 -14.84 4.00
N GLY A 355 -24.45 -16.11 3.90
CA GLY A 355 -24.93 -16.68 2.64
C GLY A 355 -26.44 -16.56 2.49
N ARG A 356 -26.96 -15.38 2.14
CA ARG A 356 -28.31 -15.29 1.54
C ARG A 356 -28.13 -15.35 0.02
N LEU A 357 -28.43 -16.53 -0.53
CA LEU A 357 -28.88 -16.69 -1.91
C LEU A 357 -30.17 -15.90 -2.15
#